data_AF-A0A1U7VFL0-F1
#
_entry.id   AF-A0A1U7VFL0-F1
#
_cell.length_a   1.000
_cell.length_b   1.000
_cell.length_c   1.000
_cell.angle_alpha   90.00
_cell.angle_beta   90.00
_cell.angle_gamma   90.00
#
_symmetry.space_group_name_H-M   'P 1'
#
loop_
_entity.id
_entity.type
_entity.pdbx_description
1 polymer ?
#
loop_
_entity_poly.entity_id
_entity_poly.type
_entity_poly.pdbx_seq_one_letter_code
_entity_poly.pdbx_strand_id
1 'polypeptide(L)'
;MNVTGERIRFEGLAPPAPTTETANFLGGTMGRITVNDAKKKLRFSQLEKVRLRLRDMPMNSISYSKFVEIYSEVCSNREQGLEFAKMLDDSGSVIVLLRPHQ
;
A
#
# COMPACT_ATOMS: atom_id res chain seq x y z
N MET A 1 -16.14 62.05 22.54
CA MET A 1 -14.97 61.26 22.10
C MET A 1 -15.11 61.07 20.60
N ASN A 2 -14.31 61.78 19.80
CA ASN A 2 -14.37 61.70 18.34
C ASN A 2 -13.45 60.57 17.88
N VAL A 3 -14.02 59.42 17.51
CA VAL A 3 -13.26 58.28 17.02
C VAL A 3 -13.07 58.48 15.52
N THR A 4 -12.04 59.23 15.15
CA THR A 4 -11.63 59.39 13.76
C THR A 4 -11.28 58.00 13.22
N GLY A 5 -12.14 57.47 12.36
CA GLY A 5 -12.00 56.13 11.80
C GLY A 5 -10.82 56.05 10.84
N GLU A 6 -9.62 55.84 11.38
CA GLU A 6 -8.49 55.35 10.61
C GLU A 6 -8.80 53.91 10.16
N ARG A 7 -9.17 53.76 8.89
CA ARG A 7 -9.36 52.46 8.25
C ARG A 7 -8.01 51.74 8.21
N ILE A 8 -7.90 50.62 8.92
CA ILE A 8 -6.76 49.71 8.84
C ILE A 8 -6.67 49.22 7.38
N ARG A 9 -5.60 49.61 6.68
CA ARG A 9 -5.33 49.13 5.32
C ARG A 9 -4.77 47.72 5.40
N PHE A 10 -5.58 46.73 4.99
CA PHE A 10 -5.21 45.32 4.89
C PHE A 10 -4.35 45.01 3.64
N GLU A 11 -3.41 45.90 3.30
CA GLU A 11 -2.57 45.83 2.08
C GLU A 11 -1.40 44.85 2.23
N GLY A 12 -1.67 43.68 2.83
CA GLY A 12 -0.68 42.65 3.13
C GLY A 12 -1.28 41.25 3.36
N LEU A 13 -2.59 41.07 3.16
CA LEU A 13 -3.24 39.75 3.19
C LEU A 13 -3.43 39.13 1.81
N ALA A 14 -2.86 39.74 0.76
CA ALA A 14 -2.81 39.07 -0.52
C ALA A 14 -1.99 37.78 -0.33
N PRO A 15 -2.55 36.60 -0.67
CA PRO A 15 -1.78 35.38 -0.69
C PRO A 15 -0.52 35.60 -1.53
N PRO A 16 0.65 35.10 -1.10
CA PRO A 16 1.86 35.22 -1.91
C PRO A 16 1.55 34.69 -3.31
N ALA A 17 1.97 35.45 -4.34
CA ALA A 17 1.78 35.04 -5.72
C ALA A 17 2.27 33.60 -5.87
N PRO A 18 1.49 32.69 -6.50
CA PRO A 18 1.92 31.32 -6.66
C PRO A 18 3.26 31.33 -7.39
N THR A 19 4.32 30.95 -6.68
CA THR A 19 5.64 30.74 -7.25
C THR A 19 5.45 29.82 -8.46
N THR A 20 6.23 29.99 -9.52
CA THR A 20 6.18 29.19 -10.75
C THR A 20 6.34 27.67 -10.49
N GLU A 21 6.65 27.28 -9.26
CA GLU A 21 6.58 25.91 -8.75
C GLU A 21 5.12 25.38 -8.63
N THR A 22 4.13 26.23 -8.33
CA THR A 22 2.71 25.83 -8.23
C THR A 22 2.09 25.48 -9.59
N ALA A 23 2.63 26.02 -10.70
CA ALA A 23 2.28 25.54 -12.04
C ALA A 23 2.75 24.09 -12.27
N ASN A 24 3.84 23.68 -11.63
CA ASN A 24 4.31 22.29 -11.64
C ASN A 24 3.53 21.40 -10.65
N PHE A 25 2.87 21.96 -9.64
CA PHE A 25 1.99 21.20 -8.74
C PHE A 25 0.60 20.90 -9.32
N LEU A 26 0.11 21.71 -10.27
CA LEU A 26 -1.09 21.38 -11.07
C LEU A 26 -0.76 20.51 -12.30
N GLY A 27 0.50 20.45 -12.72
CA GLY A 27 0.99 19.58 -13.80
C GLY A 27 1.64 18.26 -13.33
N GLY A 28 1.84 18.10 -12.01
CA GLY A 28 2.60 17.01 -11.42
C GLY A 28 1.71 15.95 -10.77
N THR A 29 1.35 14.92 -11.52
CA THR A 29 1.09 13.57 -10.96
C THR A 29 -0.10 13.43 -9.99
N MET A 30 -1.08 14.33 -9.98
CA MET A 30 -2.33 14.09 -9.25
C MET A 30 -3.14 12.99 -9.97
N GLY A 31 -2.97 11.72 -9.58
CA GLY A 31 -3.82 10.60 -10.03
C GLY A 31 -3.28 9.73 -11.16
N ARG A 32 -2.03 9.89 -11.60
CA ARG A 32 -1.48 9.07 -12.70
C ARG A 32 -0.93 7.75 -12.17
N ILE A 33 -1.65 6.65 -12.37
CA ILE A 33 -1.18 5.29 -12.07
C ILE A 33 0.01 4.97 -12.99
N THR A 34 1.19 4.77 -12.40
CA THR A 34 2.36 4.32 -13.15
C THR A 34 2.30 2.80 -13.39
N VAL A 35 3.09 2.29 -14.34
CA VAL A 35 3.24 0.83 -14.52
C VAL A 35 3.74 0.16 -13.24
N ASN A 36 4.60 0.84 -12.47
CA ASN A 36 5.06 0.32 -11.19
C ASN A 36 3.92 0.22 -10.17
N ASP A 37 3.04 1.22 -10.12
CA ASP A 37 1.86 1.18 -9.24
C ASP A 37 0.90 0.06 -9.65
N ALA A 38 0.68 -0.12 -10.94
CA ALA A 38 -0.12 -1.23 -11.45
C ALA A 38 0.49 -2.59 -11.07
N LYS A 39 1.81 -2.75 -11.18
CA LYS A 39 2.53 -3.96 -10.74
C LYS A 39 2.38 -4.20 -9.23
N LYS A 40 2.50 -3.16 -8.41
CA LYS A 40 2.29 -3.24 -6.96
C LYS A 40 0.86 -3.66 -6.63
N LYS A 41 -0.14 -3.05 -7.28
CA LYS A 41 -1.56 -3.39 -7.10
C LYS A 41 -1.84 -4.84 -7.51
N LEU A 42 -1.26 -5.30 -8.62
CA LEU A 42 -1.38 -6.69 -9.06
C LEU A 42 -0.78 -7.66 -8.03
N ARG A 43 0.45 -7.39 -7.55
CA ARG A 43 1.08 -8.20 -6.50
C ARG A 43 0.25 -8.25 -5.22
N PHE A 44 -0.27 -7.10 -4.79
CA PHE A 44 -1.14 -7.02 -3.61
C PHE A 44 -2.45 -7.81 -3.81
N SER A 45 -3.06 -7.73 -4.99
CA SER A 45 -4.25 -8.52 -5.33
C SER A 45 -3.98 -10.02 -5.28
N GLN A 46 -2.82 -10.47 -5.75
CA GLN A 46 -2.40 -11.87 -5.65
C GLN A 46 -2.21 -12.30 -4.18
N LEU A 47 -1.55 -11.48 -3.37
CA LEU A 47 -1.35 -11.73 -1.93
C LEU A 47 -2.69 -11.86 -1.18
N GLU A 48 -3.63 -10.95 -1.43
CA GLU A 48 -4.97 -11.00 -0.82
C GLU A 48 -5.77 -12.23 -1.27
N LYS A 49 -5.63 -12.69 -2.52
CA LYS A 49 -6.24 -13.95 -2.95
C LYS A 49 -5.73 -15.16 -2.15
N VAL A 50 -4.42 -15.23 -1.91
CA VAL A 50 -3.84 -16.27 -1.04
C VAL A 50 -4.42 -16.15 0.36
N ARG A 51 -4.46 -14.94 0.92
CA ARG A 51 -4.97 -14.68 2.27
C ARG A 51 -6.43 -15.11 2.43
N LEU A 52 -7.29 -14.77 1.47
CA LEU A 52 -8.70 -15.15 1.46
C LEU A 52 -8.85 -16.67 1.40
N ARG A 53 -8.08 -17.32 0.51
CA ARG A 53 -8.12 -18.78 0.40
C ARG A 53 -7.73 -19.48 1.70
N LEU A 54 -6.75 -18.96 2.43
CA LEU A 54 -6.37 -19.49 3.75
C LEU A 54 -7.46 -19.24 4.80
N ARG A 55 -8.14 -18.09 4.77
CA ARG A 55 -9.25 -17.79 5.67
C ARG A 55 -10.49 -18.64 5.43
N ASP A 56 -10.76 -19.01 4.18
CA ASP A 56 -11.92 -19.82 3.81
C ASP A 56 -11.76 -21.31 4.19
N MET A 57 -10.56 -21.72 4.60
CA MET A 57 -10.34 -23.09 5.07
C MET A 57 -10.96 -23.30 6.46
N PRO A 58 -11.58 -24.48 6.72
CA PRO A 58 -12.16 -24.78 8.03
C PRO A 58 -11.10 -25.05 9.11
N MET A 59 -9.83 -25.23 8.71
CA MET A 59 -8.71 -25.55 9.57
C MET A 59 -7.86 -24.31 9.81
N ASN A 60 -7.37 -24.14 11.04
CA ASN A 60 -6.46 -23.06 11.43
C ASN A 60 -4.98 -23.37 11.19
N SER A 61 -4.67 -24.56 10.69
CA SER A 61 -3.31 -25.02 10.43
C SER A 61 -3.30 -25.98 9.24
N ILE A 62 -2.26 -25.87 8.42
CA ILE A 62 -2.04 -26.68 7.23
C ILE A 62 -0.58 -27.07 7.12
N SER A 63 -0.28 -28.12 6.37
CA SER A 63 1.11 -28.48 6.06
C SER A 63 1.76 -27.42 5.18
N TYR A 64 3.09 -27.30 5.28
CA TYR A 64 3.85 -26.43 4.39
C TYR A 64 3.69 -26.81 2.91
N SER A 65 3.55 -28.10 2.60
CA SER A 65 3.27 -28.55 1.23
C SER A 65 1.94 -28.01 0.70
N LYS A 66 0.88 -28.04 1.52
CA LYS A 66 -0.44 -27.51 1.12
C LYS A 66 -0.38 -25.99 0.98
N PHE A 67 0.38 -25.32 1.84
CA PHE A 67 0.64 -23.90 1.74
C PHE A 67 1.35 -23.53 0.43
N VAL A 68 2.37 -24.29 0.00
CA VAL A 68 3.06 -24.10 -1.29
C VAL A 68 2.15 -24.33 -2.50
N GLU A 69 1.27 -25.34 -2.44
CA GLU A 69 0.25 -25.59 -3.47
C GLU A 69 -0.66 -24.37 -3.65
N ILE A 70 -1.06 -23.75 -2.53
CA ILE A 70 -1.90 -22.55 -2.56
C ILE A 70 -1.23 -21.40 -3.30
N TYR A 71 0.06 -21.17 -3.09
CA TYR A 71 0.80 -20.15 -3.85
C TYR A 71 0.95 -20.50 -5.31
N SER A 72 1.16 -21.78 -5.64
CA SER A 72 1.37 -22.22 -7.03
C SER A 72 0.16 -21.95 -7.92
N GLU A 73 -1.04 -21.88 -7.34
CA GLU A 73 -2.26 -21.53 -8.08
C GLU A 73 -2.43 -20.02 -8.33
N VAL A 74 -1.77 -19.17 -7.53
CA VAL A 74 -1.96 -17.70 -7.58
C VAL A 74 -0.73 -16.96 -8.11
N CYS A 75 0.46 -17.49 -7.82
CA CYS A 75 1.75 -16.92 -8.14
C CYS A 75 2.31 -17.53 -9.42
N SER A 76 3.13 -16.77 -10.13
CA SER A 76 3.71 -17.24 -11.39
C SER A 76 4.93 -18.15 -11.20
N ASN A 77 5.55 -18.13 -10.02
CA ASN A 77 6.70 -18.97 -9.67
C ASN A 77 6.82 -19.17 -8.16
N ARG A 78 7.71 -20.09 -7.76
CA ARG A 78 7.92 -20.49 -6.37
C ARG A 78 8.54 -19.36 -5.54
N GLU A 79 9.44 -18.57 -6.13
CA GLU A 79 10.16 -17.48 -5.47
C GLU A 79 9.19 -16.38 -5.03
N GLN A 80 8.22 -16.05 -5.88
CA GLN A 80 7.13 -15.12 -5.54
C GLN A 80 6.24 -15.67 -4.42
N GLY A 81 5.96 -16.98 -4.44
CA GLY A 81 5.23 -17.64 -3.35
C GLY A 81 5.96 -17.53 -2.01
N LEU A 82 7.28 -17.68 -2.01
CA LEU A 82 8.09 -17.51 -0.79
C LEU A 82 8.11 -16.07 -0.28
N GLU A 83 8.17 -15.08 -1.19
CA GLU A 83 8.06 -13.67 -0.84
C GLU A 83 6.70 -13.38 -0.15
N PHE A 84 5.61 -13.93 -0.69
CA PHE A 84 4.28 -13.78 -0.09
C PHE A 84 4.13 -14.52 1.24
N ALA A 85 4.70 -15.71 1.37
CA ALA A 85 4.74 -16.42 2.65
C ALA A 85 5.42 -15.58 3.73
N LYS A 86 6.55 -14.95 3.40
CA LYS A 86 7.23 -14.03 4.30
C LYS A 86 6.37 -12.81 4.63
N MET A 87 5.72 -12.18 3.65
CA MET A 87 4.84 -11.03 3.90
C MET A 87 3.65 -11.38 4.82
N LEU A 88 3.10 -12.59 4.67
CA LEU A 88 2.01 -13.06 5.53
C LEU A 88 2.48 -13.37 6.95
N ASP A 89 3.69 -13.92 7.10
CA ASP A 89 4.35 -14.16 8.39
C ASP A 89 4.72 -12.85 9.11
N ASP A 90 5.39 -11.94 8.40
CA ASP A 90 5.77 -10.60 8.91
C ASP A 90 4.54 -9.79 9.36
N SER A 91 3.39 -9.96 8.69
CA SER A 91 2.13 -9.29 9.05
C SER A 91 1.32 -10.03 10.13
N GLY A 92 1.75 -11.22 10.56
CA GLY A 92 1.04 -12.07 11.50
C GLY A 92 -0.27 -12.67 10.97
N SER A 93 -0.51 -12.61 9.65
CA SER A 93 -1.68 -13.25 9.03
C SER A 93 -1.52 -14.77 8.91
N VAL A 94 -0.28 -15.25 8.89
CA VAL A 94 0.12 -16.65 8.95
C VAL A 94 1.28 -16.74 9.94
N ILE A 95 1.49 -17.91 10.56
CA ILE A 95 2.70 -18.19 11.34
C ILE A 95 3.34 -19.43 10.72
N VAL A 96 4.53 -19.29 10.15
CA VAL A 96 5.26 -20.43 9.57
C VAL A 96 6.15 -21.06 10.64
N LEU A 97 5.70 -22.19 11.17
CA LEU A 97 6.49 -22.97 12.13
C LEU A 97 7.58 -23.75 11.39
N LEU A 98 8.79 -23.17 11.31
CA LEU A 98 9.98 -23.93 10.94
C LEU A 98 10.29 -24.92 12.07
N ARG A 99 10.29 -26.22 11.78
CA ARG A 99 10.79 -27.19 12.76
C ARG A 99 12.28 -26.91 13.01
N PRO A 100 12.74 -26.83 14.27
CA PRO A 100 14.16 -26.89 14.54
C PRO A 100 14.68 -28.27 14.13
N HIS A 101 15.70 -28.28 13.27
CA HIS A 101 16.58 -29.38 12.85
C HIS A 101 16.07 -30.83 12.96
N GLN A 102 15.84 -31.47 11.81
CA GLN A 102 16.26 -32.86 11.62
C GLN A 102 17.64 -32.89 10.99
#